data_AF-A0A8E6NXG1-F1
#
_entry.id   AF-A0A8E6NXG1-F1
#
_cell.length_a   1.000
_cell.length_b   1.000
_cell.length_c   1.000
_cell.angle_alpha   90.00
_cell.angle_beta   90.00
_cell.angle_gamma   90.00
#
_symmetry.space_group_name_H-M   'P 1'
#
loop_
_entity.id
_entity.type
_entity.pdbx_description
1 polymer ?
#
loop_
_entity_poly.entity_id
_entity_poly.type
_entity_poly.pdbx_seq_one_letter_code
_entity_poly.pdbx_strand_id
1 'polypeptide(L)'
;MRNGGLYWWLYLSAGGEKALFNVPPVYDVPYDGQTLHFTSAAILKDPYMTYAGQLTLQELFIAVFLASCVVLAVAYGLYLLRRLGEKQAQDDLVGGRTLTEDVKAVARTLHRNNEASPLHFDQLPLLLDSEVKNLLLHGTPGSGKSNALNKLLQQLRARGDMVIVYDKGCSLVKRHFNENIDKLLNPRDKRCENWDLWLECQTTSDFDSIGNTLIPEYQRRSILDGSARTILPRYLNVSRMTRIAAITRCCVPCWPSI
;
A
#
# COMPACT_ATOMS: atom_id res chain seq x y z
N MET A 1 47.98 16.23 -46.54
CA MET A 1 48.24 15.99 -45.09
C MET A 1 49.70 15.68 -44.76
N ARG A 2 50.43 14.88 -45.56
CA ARG A 2 51.84 14.52 -45.28
C ARG A 2 52.76 15.74 -45.09
N ASN A 3 52.66 16.74 -45.97
CA ASN A 3 53.50 17.95 -45.90
C ASN A 3 53.14 18.87 -44.72
N GLY A 4 51.84 19.02 -44.40
CA GLY A 4 51.41 19.80 -43.23
C GLY A 4 51.75 19.11 -41.90
N GLY A 5 51.68 17.77 -41.85
CA GLY A 5 52.16 17.00 -40.70
C GLY A 5 53.68 17.11 -40.51
N LEU A 6 54.45 17.06 -41.60
CA LEU A 6 55.89 17.32 -41.58
C LEU A 6 56.20 18.74 -41.10
N TYR A 7 55.44 19.76 -41.56
CA TYR A 7 55.57 21.13 -41.08
C TYR A 7 55.37 21.24 -39.56
N TRP A 8 54.31 20.65 -39.00
CA TRP A 8 54.07 20.68 -37.55
C TRP A 8 55.07 19.86 -36.74
N TRP A 9 55.52 18.72 -37.27
CA TRP A 9 56.60 17.95 -36.67
C TRP A 9 57.88 18.79 -36.56
N LEU A 10 58.30 19.41 -37.66
CA LEU A 10 59.47 20.29 -37.69
C LEU A 10 59.27 21.56 -36.87
N TYR A 11 58.06 22.11 -36.82
CA TYR A 11 57.75 23.27 -35.98
C TYR A 11 58.00 22.97 -34.49
N LEU A 12 57.73 21.74 -34.06
CA LEU A 12 57.98 21.28 -32.70
C LEU A 12 59.44 20.81 -32.48
N SER A 13 60.07 20.15 -33.47
CA SER A 13 61.39 19.53 -33.31
C SER A 13 62.57 20.44 -33.67
N ALA A 14 62.40 21.42 -34.57
CA ALA A 14 63.51 22.19 -35.15
C ALA A 14 64.30 23.04 -34.14
N GLY A 15 63.68 23.43 -33.02
CA GLY A 15 64.38 24.08 -31.92
C GLY A 15 65.44 23.20 -31.25
N GLY A 16 65.24 21.88 -31.24
CA GLY A 16 66.14 20.88 -30.66
C GLY A 16 67.19 20.33 -31.63
N GLU A 17 67.04 20.54 -32.94
CA GLU A 17 67.95 19.99 -33.96
C GLU A 17 69.40 20.50 -33.81
N LYS A 18 69.58 21.73 -33.35
CA LYS A 18 70.91 22.32 -33.09
C LYS A 18 71.70 21.60 -32.00
N ALA A 19 71.02 20.88 -31.10
CA ALA A 19 71.65 20.09 -30.05
C ALA A 19 71.97 18.66 -30.50
N LEU A 20 71.33 18.18 -31.58
CA LEU A 20 71.42 16.79 -32.05
C LEU A 20 72.34 16.62 -33.26
N PHE A 21 72.46 17.63 -34.12
CA PHE A 21 73.20 17.52 -35.38
C PHE A 21 74.17 18.70 -35.58
N ASN A 22 75.42 18.38 -35.94
CA ASN A 22 76.45 19.38 -36.28
C ASN A 22 76.23 20.00 -37.66
N VAL A 23 75.48 19.33 -38.54
CA VAL A 23 75.12 19.79 -39.89
C VAL A 23 73.59 19.85 -39.97
N PRO A 24 72.99 20.90 -40.57
CA PRO A 24 71.54 20.98 -40.70
C PRO A 24 70.96 19.76 -41.43
N PRO A 25 70.03 19.01 -40.81
CA PRO A 25 69.40 17.88 -41.48
C PRO A 25 68.54 18.37 -42.64
N VAL A 26 68.46 17.55 -43.69
CA VAL A 26 67.69 17.79 -44.89
C VAL A 26 66.49 16.85 -44.91
N TYR A 27 65.31 17.37 -45.23
CA TYR A 27 64.05 16.64 -45.20
C TYR A 27 63.44 16.56 -46.61
N ASP A 28 62.77 15.44 -46.84
CA ASP A 28 62.14 15.11 -48.11
C ASP A 28 60.72 15.65 -48.19
N VAL A 29 60.52 16.62 -49.08
CA VAL A 29 59.25 17.28 -49.36
C VAL A 29 58.72 16.81 -50.72
N PRO A 30 57.66 15.98 -50.76
CA PRO A 30 57.02 15.66 -52.03
C PRO A 30 56.24 16.88 -52.55
N TYR A 31 56.50 17.29 -53.78
CA TYR A 31 55.76 18.33 -54.48
C TYR A 31 55.63 17.97 -55.96
N ASP A 32 54.39 17.94 -56.46
CA ASP A 32 54.07 17.70 -57.88
C ASP A 32 54.78 16.48 -58.52
N GLY A 33 54.80 15.35 -57.80
CA GLY A 33 55.42 14.09 -58.26
C GLY A 33 56.95 14.02 -58.11
N GLN A 34 57.61 15.07 -57.65
CA GLN A 34 59.05 15.10 -57.35
C GLN A 34 59.31 15.21 -55.85
N THR A 35 60.46 14.71 -55.40
CA THR A 35 60.92 14.87 -54.01
C THR A 35 61.95 15.99 -53.97
N LEU A 36 61.60 17.08 -53.29
CA LEU A 36 62.48 18.21 -53.06
C LEU A 36 63.14 18.10 -51.70
N HIS A 37 64.40 18.51 -51.60
CA HIS A 37 65.21 18.38 -50.40
C HIS A 37 65.46 19.75 -49.79
N PHE A 38 64.91 20.02 -48.60
CA PHE A 38 65.03 21.32 -47.93
C PHE A 38 65.49 21.16 -46.48
N THR A 39 66.18 22.17 -45.94
CA THR A 39 66.51 22.23 -44.51
C THR A 39 65.29 22.63 -43.70
N SER A 40 65.24 22.24 -42.41
CA SER A 40 64.12 22.58 -41.51
C SER A 40 63.81 24.09 -41.47
N ALA A 41 64.85 24.93 -41.43
CA ALA A 41 64.69 26.39 -41.42
C ALA A 41 64.10 26.96 -42.74
N ALA A 42 64.37 26.32 -43.88
CA ALA A 42 63.78 26.71 -45.16
C ALA A 42 62.31 26.29 -45.25
N ILE A 43 61.98 25.07 -44.78
CA ILE A 43 60.61 24.53 -44.74
C ILE A 43 59.70 25.39 -43.86
N LEU A 44 60.18 25.83 -42.68
CA LEU A 44 59.36 26.61 -41.75
C LEU A 44 59.05 28.03 -42.23
N LYS A 45 59.85 28.57 -43.16
CA LYS A 45 59.64 29.91 -43.75
C LYS A 45 58.86 29.87 -45.05
N ASP A 46 58.70 28.70 -45.66
CA ASP A 46 58.04 28.54 -46.96
C ASP A 46 56.52 28.80 -46.86
N PRO A 47 55.96 29.74 -47.66
CA PRO A 47 54.52 30.02 -47.66
C PRO A 47 53.64 28.81 -47.97
N TYR A 48 54.09 27.90 -48.83
CA TYR A 48 53.33 26.68 -49.14
C TYR A 48 53.25 25.75 -47.92
N MET A 49 54.36 25.57 -47.21
CA MET A 49 54.43 24.73 -46.02
C MET A 49 53.63 25.27 -44.84
N THR A 50 53.66 26.58 -44.61
CA THR A 50 52.83 27.23 -43.60
C THR A 50 51.33 27.07 -43.91
N TYR A 51 50.93 27.23 -45.18
CA TYR A 51 49.56 26.97 -45.63
C TYR A 51 49.15 25.50 -45.46
N ALA A 52 50.00 24.56 -45.88
CA ALA A 52 49.76 23.12 -45.72
C ALA A 52 49.62 22.74 -44.23
N GLY A 53 50.42 23.37 -43.36
CA GLY A 53 50.33 23.23 -41.91
C GLY A 53 49.00 23.73 -41.34
N GLN A 54 48.55 24.92 -41.74
CA GLN A 54 47.25 25.47 -41.31
C GLN A 54 46.08 24.58 -41.76
N LEU A 55 46.10 24.11 -43.00
CA LEU A 55 45.09 23.19 -43.52
C LEU A 55 45.02 21.90 -42.67
N THR A 56 46.17 21.30 -42.34
CA THR A 56 46.19 20.08 -41.51
C THR A 56 45.66 20.29 -40.10
N LEU A 57 45.91 21.45 -39.49
CA LEU A 57 45.31 21.75 -38.18
C LEU A 57 43.81 21.96 -38.27
N GLN A 58 43.34 22.69 -39.29
CA GLN A 58 41.92 22.93 -39.48
C GLN A 58 41.14 21.60 -39.64
N GLU A 59 41.64 20.68 -40.46
CA GLU A 59 41.05 19.35 -40.63
C GLU A 59 41.05 18.56 -39.31
N LEU A 60 42.12 18.65 -38.52
CA LEU A 60 42.20 18.01 -37.21
C LEU A 60 41.16 18.59 -36.23
N PHE A 61 41.01 19.91 -36.18
CA PHE A 61 40.04 20.57 -35.32
C PHE A 61 38.60 20.18 -35.68
N ILE A 62 38.27 20.15 -36.98
CA ILE A 62 36.95 19.74 -37.45
C ILE A 62 36.70 18.27 -37.08
N ALA A 63 37.67 17.39 -37.27
CA ALA A 63 37.55 15.97 -36.93
C ALA A 63 37.32 15.76 -35.42
N VAL A 64 38.10 16.43 -34.57
CA VAL A 64 37.96 16.34 -33.11
C VAL A 64 36.62 16.91 -32.65
N PHE A 65 36.18 18.03 -33.22
CA PHE A 65 34.90 18.64 -32.90
C PHE A 65 33.73 17.71 -33.26
N LEU A 66 33.71 17.17 -34.48
CA LEU A 66 32.66 16.24 -34.92
C LEU A 66 32.65 14.96 -34.07
N ALA A 67 33.82 14.38 -33.78
CA ALA A 67 33.93 13.22 -32.91
C ALA A 67 33.39 13.51 -31.50
N SER A 68 33.72 14.67 -30.93
CA SER A 68 33.22 15.11 -29.62
C SER A 68 31.70 15.26 -29.62
N CYS A 69 31.12 15.89 -30.65
CA CYS A 69 29.67 16.02 -30.80
C CYS A 69 28.97 14.66 -30.85
N VAL A 70 29.51 13.70 -31.60
CA VAL A 70 28.96 12.33 -31.68
C VAL A 70 29.00 11.64 -30.33
N VAL A 71 30.13 11.70 -29.62
CA VAL A 71 30.26 11.09 -28.29
C VAL A 71 29.28 11.71 -27.28
N LEU A 72 29.13 13.03 -27.28
CA LEU A 72 28.19 13.72 -26.40
C LEU A 72 26.73 13.39 -26.73
N ALA A 73 26.38 13.30 -28.01
CA ALA A 73 25.03 12.91 -28.43
C ALA A 73 24.69 11.48 -28.00
N VAL A 74 25.63 10.53 -28.15
CA VAL A 74 25.46 9.15 -27.69
C VAL A 74 25.35 9.09 -26.17
N ALA A 75 26.22 9.79 -25.44
CA ALA A 75 26.17 9.84 -23.98
C ALA A 75 24.85 10.44 -23.46
N TYR A 76 24.35 11.49 -24.10
CA TYR A 76 23.06 12.09 -23.79
C TYR A 76 21.90 11.14 -24.09
N GLY A 77 21.94 10.42 -25.21
CA GLY A 77 20.97 9.39 -25.55
C GLY A 77 20.92 8.27 -24.50
N LEU A 78 22.09 7.76 -24.08
CA LEU A 78 22.18 6.76 -23.01
C LEU A 78 21.67 7.30 -21.66
N TYR A 79 21.97 8.56 -21.33
CA TYR A 79 21.45 9.21 -20.13
C TYR A 79 19.92 9.30 -20.14
N LEU A 80 19.32 9.70 -21.27
CA LEU A 80 17.87 9.76 -21.41
C LEU A 80 17.22 8.37 -21.32
N LEU A 81 17.79 7.37 -22.01
CA LEU A 81 17.31 5.99 -21.95
C LEU A 81 17.37 5.44 -20.52
N ARG A 82 18.45 5.71 -19.79
CA ARG A 82 18.58 5.32 -18.38
C ARG A 82 17.52 6.00 -17.51
N ARG A 83 17.31 7.31 -17.69
CA ARG A 83 16.30 8.05 -16.91
C ARG A 83 14.86 7.60 -17.20
N LEU A 84 14.59 7.20 -18.45
CA LEU A 84 13.29 6.61 -18.83
C LEU A 84 13.15 5.19 -18.28
N GLY A 85 14.22 4.39 -18.36
CA GLY A 85 14.27 3.03 -17.82
C GLY A 85 14.08 3.00 -16.30
N GLU A 86 14.71 3.91 -15.55
CA GLU A 86 14.55 4.02 -14.09
C GLU A 86 13.09 4.34 -13.68
N LYS A 87 12.32 5.03 -14.53
CA LYS A 87 10.89 5.26 -14.29
C LYS A 87 10.04 4.03 -14.56
N GLN A 88 10.43 3.19 -15.52
CA GLN A 88 9.70 1.98 -15.91
C GLN A 88 10.10 0.75 -15.06
N ALA A 89 11.31 0.77 -14.49
CA ALA A 89 11.86 -0.28 -13.63
C ALA A 89 11.39 -0.16 -12.17
N GLN A 90 10.60 0.85 -11.84
CA GLN A 90 9.81 0.82 -10.61
C GLN A 90 8.77 -0.28 -10.81
N ASP A 91 8.90 -1.38 -10.07
CA ASP A 91 7.94 -2.47 -10.06
C ASP A 91 6.57 -1.90 -9.67
N ASP A 92 5.77 -1.55 -10.67
CA ASP A 92 4.37 -1.22 -10.48
C ASP A 92 3.71 -2.49 -9.93
N LEU A 93 3.26 -2.41 -8.68
CA LEU A 93 2.45 -3.45 -8.06
C LEU A 93 1.16 -3.61 -8.87
N VAL A 94 1.18 -4.53 -9.83
CA VAL A 94 0.10 -4.81 -10.80
C VAL A 94 -1.22 -5.21 -10.11
N GLY A 95 -1.16 -5.59 -8.84
CA GLY A 95 -2.34 -5.75 -8.00
C GLY A 95 -2.04 -6.52 -6.71
N GLY A 96 -3.00 -6.51 -5.80
CA GLY A 96 -2.94 -7.25 -4.54
C GLY A 96 -2.97 -6.36 -3.31
N ARG A 97 -2.58 -6.93 -2.17
CA ARG A 97 -2.54 -6.26 -0.88
C ARG A 97 -1.10 -5.92 -0.54
N THR A 98 -0.82 -4.65 -0.35
CA THR A 98 0.47 -4.21 0.19
C THR A 98 0.42 -4.29 1.71
N LEU A 99 1.44 -4.91 2.30
CA LEU A 99 1.65 -4.86 3.73
C LEU A 99 2.57 -3.68 4.02
N THR A 100 2.18 -2.86 4.99
CA THR A 100 2.95 -1.70 5.43
C THR A 100 3.03 -1.74 6.94
N GLU A 101 4.24 -1.62 7.48
CA GLU A 101 4.47 -1.60 8.93
C GLU A 101 4.05 -0.24 9.54
N ASP A 102 4.11 0.84 8.75
CA ASP A 102 3.65 2.16 9.19
C ASP A 102 2.11 2.29 9.14
N VAL A 103 1.48 1.98 10.27
CA VAL A 103 0.04 2.18 10.49
C VAL A 103 -0.38 3.64 10.26
N LYS A 104 0.48 4.61 10.58
CA LYS A 104 0.16 6.04 10.42
C LYS A 104 0.18 6.45 8.95
N ALA A 105 0.95 5.78 8.09
CA ALA A 105 0.89 6.01 6.66
C ALA A 105 -0.48 5.59 6.11
N VAL A 106 -0.99 4.43 6.51
CA VAL A 106 -2.33 3.96 6.11
C VAL A 106 -3.42 4.90 6.59
N ALA A 107 -3.37 5.33 7.87
CA ALA A 107 -4.31 6.30 8.41
C ALA A 107 -4.28 7.63 7.65
N ARG A 108 -3.08 8.15 7.33
CA ARG A 108 -2.92 9.37 6.52
C ARG A 108 -3.52 9.22 5.12
N THR A 109 -3.34 8.06 4.48
CA THR A 109 -3.95 7.77 3.17
C THR A 109 -5.47 7.76 3.26
N LEU A 110 -6.05 7.08 4.27
CA LEU A 110 -7.50 7.06 4.48
C LEU A 110 -8.07 8.46 4.69
N HIS A 111 -7.41 9.30 5.51
CA HIS A 111 -7.83 10.68 5.71
C HIS A 111 -7.67 11.52 4.45
N ARG A 112 -6.57 11.37 3.70
CA ARG A 112 -6.33 12.09 2.44
C ARG A 112 -7.39 11.76 1.38
N ASN A 113 -7.88 10.52 1.38
CA ASN A 113 -8.91 10.07 0.44
C ASN A 113 -10.35 10.37 0.92
N ASN A 114 -10.54 10.92 2.12
CA ASN A 114 -11.85 11.06 2.77
C ASN A 114 -12.57 9.73 3.01
N GLU A 115 -11.81 8.66 3.24
CA GLU A 115 -12.33 7.29 3.48
C GLU A 115 -12.19 6.85 4.94
N ALA A 116 -11.80 7.76 5.84
CA ALA A 116 -11.63 7.49 7.26
C ALA A 116 -12.98 7.56 8.01
N SER A 117 -13.34 6.46 8.67
CA SER A 117 -14.48 6.41 9.60
C SER A 117 -14.14 7.08 10.93
N PRO A 118 -15.14 7.64 11.66
CA PRO A 118 -14.96 8.06 13.04
C PRO A 118 -14.62 6.90 13.99
N LEU A 119 -14.95 5.65 13.63
CA LEU A 119 -14.57 4.47 14.40
C LEU A 119 -13.15 4.04 14.05
N HIS A 120 -12.37 3.66 15.06
CA HIS A 120 -10.96 3.33 14.88
C HIS A 120 -10.50 2.19 15.82
N PHE A 121 -9.53 1.41 15.35
CA PHE A 121 -8.75 0.50 16.18
C PHE A 121 -7.43 1.16 16.54
N ASP A 122 -7.33 1.66 17.77
CA ASP A 122 -6.16 2.40 18.25
C ASP A 122 -5.80 3.57 17.33
N GLN A 123 -4.71 3.49 16.57
CA GLN A 123 -4.24 4.56 15.68
C GLN A 123 -4.79 4.44 14.25
N LEU A 124 -5.53 3.39 13.94
CA LEU A 124 -6.01 3.08 12.59
C LEU A 124 -7.52 3.34 12.49
N PRO A 125 -7.97 4.36 11.75
CA PRO A 125 -9.39 4.52 11.44
C PRO A 125 -9.88 3.34 10.60
N LEU A 126 -11.12 2.93 10.84
CA LEU A 126 -11.82 2.00 9.95
C LEU A 126 -12.09 2.67 8.61
N LEU A 127 -12.29 1.84 7.58
CA LEU A 127 -12.78 2.34 6.31
C LEU A 127 -14.22 2.83 6.51
N LEU A 128 -14.55 3.98 5.91
CA LEU A 128 -15.90 4.53 5.90
C LEU A 128 -16.89 3.48 5.38
N ASP A 129 -18.04 3.38 6.03
CA ASP A 129 -19.11 2.41 5.72
C ASP A 129 -18.69 0.92 5.78
N SER A 130 -17.53 0.59 6.33
CA SER A 130 -17.17 -0.81 6.57
C SER A 130 -17.89 -1.41 7.78
N GLU A 131 -18.46 -0.58 8.65
CA GLU A 131 -19.18 -1.01 9.87
C GLU A 131 -20.39 -1.90 9.54
N VAL A 132 -21.07 -1.67 8.41
CA VAL A 132 -22.23 -2.47 7.97
C VAL A 132 -21.85 -3.82 7.35
N LYS A 133 -20.56 -4.04 7.06
CA LYS A 133 -20.06 -5.27 6.40
C LYS A 133 -19.71 -6.39 7.39
N ASN A 134 -19.96 -6.18 8.67
CA ASN A 134 -19.51 -7.00 9.81
C ASN A 134 -17.99 -7.03 9.98
N LEU A 135 -17.54 -7.24 11.22
CA LEU A 135 -16.13 -7.32 11.58
C LEU A 135 -15.84 -8.68 12.26
N LEU A 136 -14.82 -9.38 11.78
CA LEU A 136 -14.32 -10.61 12.38
C LEU A 136 -13.00 -10.36 13.13
N LEU A 137 -13.03 -10.50 14.45
CA LEU A 137 -11.83 -10.43 15.30
C LEU A 137 -11.30 -11.84 15.58
N HIS A 138 -10.21 -12.23 14.91
CA HIS A 138 -9.56 -13.53 15.08
C HIS A 138 -8.17 -13.39 15.73
N GLY A 139 -7.80 -14.35 16.57
CA GLY A 139 -6.49 -14.46 17.22
C GLY A 139 -6.49 -15.49 18.35
N THR A 140 -5.32 -15.81 18.89
CA THR A 140 -5.15 -16.74 20.03
C THR A 140 -5.66 -16.14 21.35
N PRO A 141 -6.00 -16.95 22.37
CA PRO A 141 -6.25 -16.43 23.72
C PRO A 141 -5.10 -15.55 24.20
N GLY A 142 -5.40 -14.39 24.80
CA GLY A 142 -4.39 -13.41 25.20
C GLY A 142 -3.95 -12.41 24.13
N SER A 143 -4.37 -12.57 22.87
CA SER A 143 -3.98 -11.66 21.75
C SER A 143 -4.61 -10.26 21.77
N GLY A 144 -5.32 -9.88 22.85
CA GLY A 144 -5.91 -8.54 22.99
C GLY A 144 -7.27 -8.31 22.31
N LYS A 145 -7.92 -9.33 21.72
CA LYS A 145 -9.28 -9.20 21.10
C LYS A 145 -10.30 -8.51 22.00
N SER A 146 -10.36 -8.92 23.28
CA SER A 146 -11.29 -8.33 24.25
C SER A 146 -10.97 -6.86 24.54
N ASN A 147 -9.69 -6.46 24.51
CA ASN A 147 -9.30 -5.06 24.68
C ASN A 147 -9.69 -4.22 23.47
N ALA A 148 -9.50 -4.73 22.26
CA ALA A 148 -9.95 -4.07 21.03
C ALA A 148 -11.48 -3.86 21.04
N LEU A 149 -12.24 -4.90 21.42
CA LEU A 149 -13.70 -4.80 21.54
C LEU A 149 -14.14 -3.77 22.60
N ASN A 150 -13.46 -3.73 23.76
CA ASN A 150 -13.78 -2.75 24.80
C ASN A 150 -13.60 -1.31 24.33
N LYS A 151 -12.52 -1.02 23.58
CA LYS A 151 -12.28 0.31 23.01
C LYS A 151 -13.33 0.68 21.97
N LEU A 152 -13.71 -0.28 21.13
CA LEU A 152 -14.76 -0.06 20.12
C LEU A 152 -16.12 0.23 20.76
N LEU A 153 -16.51 -0.53 21.79
CA LEU A 153 -17.76 -0.29 22.52
C LEU A 153 -17.83 1.11 23.15
N GLN A 154 -16.71 1.64 23.66
CA GLN A 154 -16.65 3.01 24.18
C GLN A 154 -16.89 4.05 23.09
N GLN A 155 -16.31 3.85 21.90
CA GLN A 155 -16.53 4.74 20.75
C GLN A 155 -17.98 4.70 20.28
N LEU A 156 -18.58 3.51 20.15
CA LEU A 156 -19.98 3.35 19.78
C LEU A 156 -20.92 4.03 20.79
N ARG A 157 -20.63 3.88 22.09
CA ARG A 157 -21.38 4.58 23.13
C ARG A 157 -21.23 6.09 23.06
N ALA A 158 -20.03 6.60 22.80
CA ALA A 158 -19.80 8.05 22.66
C ALA A 158 -20.54 8.63 21.44
N ARG A 159 -20.68 7.83 20.37
CA ARG A 159 -21.49 8.17 19.19
C ARG A 159 -23.01 8.09 19.46
N GLY A 160 -23.42 7.35 20.49
CA GLY A 160 -24.83 7.14 20.82
C GLY A 160 -25.48 5.99 20.07
N ASP A 161 -24.68 5.06 19.52
CA ASP A 161 -25.19 3.93 18.74
C ASP A 161 -25.87 2.89 19.64
N MET A 162 -26.96 2.30 19.15
CA MET A 162 -27.62 1.17 19.80
C MET A 162 -26.80 -0.10 19.58
N VAL A 163 -26.37 -0.74 20.66
CA VAL A 163 -25.54 -1.96 20.60
C VAL A 163 -26.17 -3.08 21.41
N ILE A 164 -26.31 -4.26 20.79
CA ILE A 164 -26.70 -5.50 21.46
C ILE A 164 -25.45 -6.33 21.69
N VAL A 165 -25.15 -6.65 22.95
CA VAL A 165 -23.94 -7.38 23.35
C VAL A 165 -24.30 -8.74 23.94
N TYR A 166 -23.84 -9.81 23.30
CA TYR A 166 -23.91 -11.15 23.86
C TYR A 166 -22.67 -11.46 24.71
N ASP A 167 -22.80 -11.40 26.04
CA ASP A 167 -21.69 -11.55 26.98
C ASP A 167 -21.84 -12.82 27.84
N LYS A 168 -21.40 -13.96 27.29
CA LYS A 168 -21.41 -15.25 28.01
C LYS A 168 -20.61 -15.21 29.32
N GLY A 169 -19.53 -14.43 29.37
CA GLY A 169 -18.62 -14.36 30.52
C GLY A 169 -19.01 -13.33 31.57
N CYS A 170 -20.05 -12.53 31.34
CA CYS A 170 -20.43 -11.38 32.17
C CYS A 170 -19.25 -10.43 32.46
N SER A 171 -18.31 -10.33 31.52
CA SER A 171 -17.09 -9.51 31.66
C SER A 171 -17.27 -8.08 31.14
N LEU A 172 -18.09 -7.92 30.10
CA LEU A 172 -18.45 -6.64 29.49
C LEU A 172 -19.53 -5.97 30.32
N VAL A 173 -20.51 -6.72 30.82
CA VAL A 173 -21.55 -6.20 31.73
C VAL A 173 -20.89 -5.52 32.93
N LYS A 174 -19.90 -6.15 33.58
CA LYS A 174 -19.20 -5.55 34.72
C LYS A 174 -18.47 -4.24 34.41
N ARG A 175 -18.07 -4.01 33.16
CA ARG A 175 -17.26 -2.84 32.76
C ARG A 175 -18.09 -1.70 32.18
N HIS A 176 -19.10 -2.04 31.39
CA HIS A 176 -19.83 -1.06 30.57
C HIS A 176 -21.29 -0.90 30.98
N PHE A 177 -21.89 -1.81 31.76
CA PHE A 177 -23.30 -1.70 32.08
C PHE A 177 -23.61 -0.50 32.99
N ASN A 178 -24.61 0.29 32.60
CA ASN A 178 -25.17 1.38 33.38
C ASN A 178 -26.67 1.15 33.58
N GLU A 179 -27.08 0.92 34.83
CA GLU A 179 -28.47 0.60 35.22
C GLU A 179 -29.50 1.66 34.83
N ASN A 180 -29.08 2.92 34.66
CA ASN A 180 -30.00 4.01 34.33
C ASN A 180 -30.39 4.05 32.85
N ILE A 181 -29.60 3.43 31.97
CA ILE A 181 -29.71 3.61 30.51
C ILE A 181 -29.78 2.25 29.80
N ASP A 182 -28.94 1.30 30.21
CA ASP A 182 -28.80 0.02 29.55
C ASP A 182 -29.85 -0.98 30.04
N LYS A 183 -30.25 -1.90 29.16
CA LYS A 183 -31.19 -2.97 29.45
C LYS A 183 -30.44 -4.30 29.57
N LEU A 184 -30.65 -5.01 30.66
CA LEU A 184 -30.02 -6.32 30.91
C LEU A 184 -31.03 -7.44 30.72
N LEU A 185 -30.72 -8.40 29.86
CA LEU A 185 -31.50 -9.62 29.68
C LEU A 185 -30.70 -10.82 30.20
N ASN A 186 -30.85 -11.14 31.49
CA ASN A 186 -30.21 -12.27 32.13
C ASN A 186 -31.11 -12.84 33.25
N PRO A 187 -31.81 -13.97 33.04
CA PRO A 187 -32.75 -14.53 34.02
C PRO A 187 -32.18 -14.83 35.42
N ARG A 188 -30.85 -14.89 35.55
CA ARG A 188 -30.16 -15.15 36.82
C ARG A 188 -29.78 -13.87 37.58
N ASP A 189 -29.91 -12.70 36.96
CA ASP A 189 -29.60 -11.41 37.56
C ASP A 189 -30.90 -10.73 38.01
N LYS A 190 -30.91 -10.17 39.22
CA LYS A 190 -32.08 -9.47 39.78
C LYS A 190 -32.45 -8.21 38.99
N ARG A 191 -31.49 -7.63 38.26
CA ARG A 191 -31.66 -6.43 37.43
C ARG A 191 -32.17 -6.75 36.03
N CYS A 192 -32.48 -8.02 35.75
CA CYS A 192 -33.02 -8.44 34.47
C CYS A 192 -34.33 -7.71 34.17
N GLU A 193 -34.42 -7.20 32.95
CA GLU A 193 -35.66 -6.64 32.45
C GLU A 193 -36.72 -7.73 32.30
N ASN A 194 -37.96 -7.35 32.53
CA ASN A 194 -39.08 -8.26 32.37
C ASN A 194 -39.38 -8.43 30.88
N TRP A 195 -38.79 -9.46 30.30
CA TRP A 195 -39.05 -9.85 28.93
C TRP A 195 -40.17 -10.89 28.85
N ASP A 196 -41.15 -10.62 27.99
CA ASP A 196 -42.31 -11.48 27.74
C ASP A 196 -42.45 -11.75 26.25
N LEU A 197 -42.16 -12.99 25.87
CA LEU A 197 -42.22 -13.47 24.49
C LEU A 197 -43.63 -13.34 23.86
N TRP A 198 -44.70 -13.33 24.66
CA TRP A 198 -46.09 -13.23 24.18
C TRP A 198 -46.44 -11.79 23.78
N LEU A 199 -45.68 -10.81 24.29
CA LEU A 199 -45.76 -9.41 23.88
C LEU A 199 -44.96 -9.18 22.59
N GLU A 200 -43.85 -9.89 22.39
CA GLU A 200 -43.04 -9.81 21.17
C GLU A 200 -43.74 -10.45 19.96
N CYS A 201 -44.38 -11.61 20.15
CA CYS A 201 -45.12 -12.28 19.09
C CYS A 201 -46.51 -11.66 18.88
N GLN A 202 -46.69 -10.87 17.83
CA GLN A 202 -48.00 -10.32 17.50
C GLN A 202 -48.78 -11.21 16.56
N THR A 203 -48.10 -11.88 15.63
CA THR A 203 -48.68 -12.71 14.58
C THR A 203 -48.33 -14.20 14.78
N THR A 204 -49.04 -15.09 14.08
CA THR A 204 -48.72 -16.52 14.06
C THR A 204 -47.34 -16.80 13.47
N SER A 205 -46.91 -16.01 12.49
CA SER A 205 -45.59 -16.15 11.85
C SER A 205 -44.44 -15.81 12.81
N ASP A 206 -44.67 -14.91 13.78
CA ASP A 206 -43.65 -14.57 14.78
C ASP A 206 -43.36 -15.76 15.68
N PHE A 207 -44.40 -16.49 16.09
CA PHE A 207 -44.24 -17.73 16.86
C PHE A 207 -43.48 -18.80 16.09
N ASP A 208 -43.72 -18.96 14.79
CA ASP A 208 -42.98 -19.90 13.95
C ASP A 208 -41.50 -19.51 13.84
N SER A 209 -41.23 -18.21 13.66
CA SER A 209 -39.86 -17.66 13.57
C SER A 209 -39.08 -17.87 14.87
N ILE A 210 -39.75 -17.66 16.01
CA ILE A 210 -39.19 -17.92 17.34
C ILE A 210 -39.00 -19.41 17.57
N GLY A 211 -39.95 -20.27 17.16
CA GLY A 211 -39.80 -21.72 17.26
C GLY A 211 -38.55 -22.22 16.53
N ASN A 212 -38.29 -21.69 15.34
CA ASN A 212 -37.07 -21.99 14.56
C ASN A 212 -35.79 -21.48 15.24
N THR A 213 -35.87 -20.36 15.94
CA THR A 213 -34.73 -19.77 16.66
C THR A 213 -34.42 -20.51 17.96
N LEU A 214 -35.45 -20.88 18.74
CA LEU A 214 -35.33 -21.58 20.02
C LEU A 214 -34.87 -23.04 19.86
N ILE A 215 -35.28 -23.68 18.77
CA ILE A 215 -34.93 -25.07 18.46
C ILE A 215 -34.04 -25.04 17.22
N PRO A 216 -32.72 -24.86 17.35
CA PRO A 216 -31.82 -24.87 16.20
C PRO A 216 -31.76 -26.26 15.55
N GLU A 217 -31.60 -26.30 14.23
CA GLU A 217 -31.49 -27.54 13.47
C GLU A 217 -30.07 -28.06 13.66
N TYR A 218 -29.91 -29.21 14.32
CA TYR A 218 -28.59 -29.84 14.39
C TYR A 218 -28.29 -30.58 13.08
N GLN A 219 -27.01 -30.82 12.79
CA GLN A 219 -26.50 -31.37 11.52
C GLN A 219 -27.16 -32.67 11.02
N ARG A 220 -27.90 -33.38 11.88
CA ARG A 220 -28.85 -34.41 11.44
C ARG A 220 -30.25 -33.90 11.72
N ARG A 221 -31.07 -33.74 10.67
CA ARG A 221 -32.52 -33.48 10.80
C ARG A 221 -33.14 -34.57 11.64
N SER A 222 -33.26 -34.32 12.93
CA SER A 222 -34.01 -35.17 13.82
C SER A 222 -35.49 -34.92 13.55
N ILE A 223 -36.26 -36.00 13.40
CA ILE A 223 -37.72 -35.93 13.28
C ILE A 223 -38.31 -35.22 14.51
N LEU A 224 -37.64 -35.33 15.66
CA LEU A 224 -38.02 -34.66 16.90
C LEU A 224 -37.90 -33.14 16.79
N ASP A 225 -36.82 -32.62 16.19
CA ASP A 225 -36.61 -31.18 16.05
C ASP A 225 -37.66 -30.56 15.12
N GLY A 226 -37.97 -31.24 14.00
CA GLY A 226 -39.02 -30.83 13.08
C GLY A 226 -40.42 -30.87 13.71
N SER A 227 -40.70 -31.91 14.49
CA SER A 227 -41.96 -32.04 15.23
C SER A 227 -42.09 -30.94 16.30
N ALA A 228 -41.03 -30.71 17.07
CA ALA A 228 -41.01 -29.72 18.13
C ALA A 228 -41.19 -28.29 17.59
N ARG A 229 -40.59 -27.97 16.43
CA ARG A 229 -40.79 -26.69 15.73
C ARG A 229 -42.20 -26.49 15.19
N THR A 230 -42.94 -27.56 14.94
CA THR A 230 -44.34 -27.47 14.49
C THR A 230 -45.29 -27.32 15.68
N ILE A 231 -45.01 -28.00 16.78
CA ILE A 231 -45.87 -28.06 17.97
C ILE A 231 -45.71 -26.81 18.83
N LEU A 232 -44.47 -26.37 19.08
CA LEU A 232 -44.17 -25.27 19.99
C LEU A 232 -44.85 -23.96 19.59
N PRO A 233 -44.75 -23.46 18.33
CA PRO A 233 -45.44 -22.24 17.92
C PRO A 233 -46.95 -22.29 18.07
N ARG A 234 -47.57 -23.42 17.70
CA ARG A 234 -49.02 -23.62 17.84
C ARG A 234 -49.44 -23.57 19.30
N TYR A 235 -48.69 -24.23 20.18
CA TYR A 235 -48.97 -24.22 21.61
C TYR A 235 -48.83 -22.80 22.19
N LEU A 236 -47.78 -22.08 21.81
CA LEU A 236 -47.56 -20.69 22.24
C LEU A 236 -48.71 -19.77 21.77
N ASN A 237 -49.15 -19.92 20.52
CA ASN A 237 -50.26 -19.13 19.98
C ASN A 237 -51.60 -19.41 20.68
N VAL A 238 -51.92 -20.68 20.95
CA VAL A 238 -53.16 -21.05 21.66
C VAL A 238 -53.13 -20.60 23.12
N SER A 239 -51.99 -20.78 23.81
CA SER A 239 -51.83 -20.38 25.21
C SER A 239 -51.92 -18.88 25.43
N ARG A 240 -51.59 -18.06 24.42
CA ARG A 240 -51.82 -16.60 24.44
C ARG A 240 -53.31 -16.26 24.57
N MET A 241 -54.19 -17.02 23.92
CA MET A 241 -55.64 -16.77 23.95
C MET A 241 -56.29 -17.11 25.30
N THR A 242 -55.68 -17.99 26.11
CA THR A 242 -56.25 -18.50 27.37
C THR A 242 -55.76 -17.78 28.65
N ARG A 243 -54.87 -16.78 28.58
CA ARG A 243 -54.29 -16.06 29.74
C ARG A 243 -53.92 -16.97 30.92
N ILE A 244 -53.14 -18.03 30.68
CA ILE A 244 -52.40 -18.70 31.76
C ILE A 244 -51.13 -17.88 32.00
N ALA A 245 -51.23 -16.86 32.84
CA ALA A 245 -50.18 -15.87 33.13
C ALA A 245 -49.05 -16.37 34.06
N ALA A 246 -48.73 -17.67 34.05
CA ALA A 246 -47.94 -18.26 35.13
C ALA A 246 -46.47 -18.60 34.82
N ILE A 247 -46.01 -18.66 33.56
CA ILE A 247 -44.75 -19.38 33.27
C ILE A 247 -43.65 -18.58 32.58
N THR A 248 -43.88 -17.37 32.07
CA THR A 248 -42.90 -16.71 31.18
C THR A 248 -42.50 -15.29 31.55
N ARG A 249 -42.35 -15.03 32.85
CA ARG A 249 -41.47 -13.92 33.29
C ARG A 249 -40.06 -14.47 33.43
N CYS A 250 -39.09 -13.89 32.72
CA CYS A 250 -37.66 -14.18 32.98
C CYS A 250 -37.25 -13.90 34.44
N CYS A 251 -38.04 -13.10 35.17
CA CYS A 251 -37.93 -12.92 36.60
C CYS A 251 -39.03 -13.72 37.32
N VAL A 252 -38.70 -14.94 37.76
CA VAL A 252 -39.46 -15.62 38.79
C VAL A 252 -39.45 -14.74 40.04
N PRO A 253 -40.60 -14.31 40.60
CA PRO A 253 -40.59 -13.71 41.92
C PRO A 253 -40.22 -14.82 42.90
N CYS A 254 -39.05 -14.72 43.52
CA CYS A 254 -38.61 -15.46 44.71
C CYS A 254 -39.21 -16.87 44.85
N TRP A 255 -38.51 -17.90 44.37
CA TRP A 255 -38.63 -19.19 45.03
C TRP A 255 -38.16 -19.00 46.47
N PRO A 256 -38.98 -19.32 47.50
CA PRO A 256 -38.52 -19.27 48.88
C PRO A 256 -37.41 -20.31 49.02
N SER A 257 -36.27 -19.87 49.55
CA SER A 257 -35.18 -20.74 49.96
C SER A 257 -35.72 -21.81 50.90
N ILE A 258 -35.60 -23.08 50.50
CA ILE A 258 -35.61 -24.23 51.40
C ILE A 258 -34.16 -24.57 51.70
#